data_AF-A0AA51RS36-F1
#
_entry.id   AF-A0AA51RS36-F1
#
_cell.length_a   1.000
_cell.length_b   1.000
_cell.length_c   1.000
_cell.angle_alpha   90.00
_cell.angle_beta   90.00
_cell.angle_gamma   90.00
#
_symmetry.space_group_name_H-M   'P 1'
#
loop_
_entity.id
_entity.type
_entity.pdbx_description
1 polymer ?
#
loop_
_entity_poly.entity_id
_entity_poly.type
_entity_poly.pdbx_seq_one_letter_code
_entity_poly.pdbx_strand_id
1 'polypeptide(L)'
;MLTEWYPQQLLEFEMPNFQLRNDLEQLSIVYQHGVPEATVFYSGRILEALSSSAVEALGGKAKANVFANLEYIDDFHFLDPVTRYWAHALRRMGNQVRHILGPLEADAHHVAIALLDTWLKWYFIQYPLGPSLPSFSQRQESQLDIFKIFNQLSQQLSNTDFNAELFNQQHSDILLHPALVSVIIEKLLDRKDYTVADQLILQALERSPSDLRLIQLQGLSMSRQNHLKQACQILSQLNKRFPNDDETMGILGGVYKRMWSESGNSQHLQRAGKLYEQGWRNSKQRNAYLGINAASIKLWQNQADSAKEIASAITEQFELKQNILKEKFPNEPFRLNFWDQETLAQAAFLAGKEQDSVALYKELLDPKRHPDKPFNVVIGQLKQHFAHMPPSNELLSLINSVAE
;
A
#
# COMPACT_ATOMS: atom_id res chain seq x y z
N MET A 1 5.11 -23.10 24.98
CA MET A 1 4.28 -21.86 25.00
C MET A 1 4.82 -20.88 23.95
N LEU A 2 4.02 -19.96 23.38
CA LEU A 2 4.53 -19.01 22.37
C LEU A 2 5.73 -18.20 22.89
N THR A 3 5.78 -17.92 24.19
CA THR A 3 6.88 -17.20 24.85
C THR A 3 8.21 -17.93 24.86
N GLU A 4 8.22 -19.26 24.76
CA GLU A 4 9.46 -20.06 24.70
C GLU A 4 10.17 -19.91 23.34
N TRP A 5 9.51 -19.29 22.35
CA TRP A 5 10.03 -19.16 20.98
C TRP A 5 10.66 -17.81 20.68
N TYR A 6 10.44 -16.82 21.55
CA TYR A 6 10.99 -15.50 21.36
C TYR A 6 12.20 -15.28 22.28
N PRO A 7 13.23 -14.55 21.82
CA PRO A 7 14.40 -14.25 22.64
C PRO A 7 13.97 -13.38 23.83
N GLN A 8 14.67 -13.53 24.95
CA GLN A 8 14.39 -12.77 26.18
C GLN A 8 14.37 -11.25 25.93
N GLN A 9 15.25 -10.75 25.06
CA GLN A 9 15.31 -9.33 24.66
C GLN A 9 14.01 -8.83 24.02
N LEU A 10 13.31 -9.67 23.25
CA LEU A 10 12.00 -9.33 22.69
C LEU A 10 10.94 -9.31 23.78
N LEU A 11 10.96 -10.30 24.68
CA LEU A 11 9.99 -10.39 25.78
C LEU A 11 10.14 -9.24 26.78
N GLU A 12 11.31 -8.64 26.88
CA GLU A 12 11.59 -7.48 27.74
C GLU A 12 11.17 -6.15 27.11
N PHE A 13 10.67 -6.15 25.87
CA PHE A 13 10.20 -4.92 25.22
C PHE A 13 8.97 -4.35 25.93
N GLU A 14 9.09 -3.11 26.38
CA GLU A 14 8.04 -2.38 27.08
C GLU A 14 7.90 -0.94 26.57
N MET A 15 6.68 -0.42 26.69
CA MET A 15 6.31 0.97 26.50
C MET A 15 5.39 1.39 27.65
N PRO A 16 5.15 2.69 27.90
CA PRO A 16 4.42 3.16 29.08
C PRO A 16 3.06 2.51 29.36
N ASN A 17 2.39 1.91 28.35
CA ASN A 17 1.12 1.20 28.49
C ASN A 17 1.10 -0.16 27.77
N PHE A 18 2.25 -0.76 27.49
CA PHE A 18 2.35 -2.01 26.75
C PHE A 18 3.56 -2.83 27.19
N GLN A 19 3.35 -4.12 27.44
CA GLN A 19 4.41 -5.07 27.73
C GLN A 19 4.25 -6.24 26.77
N LEU A 20 5.23 -6.44 25.89
CA LEU A 20 5.12 -7.43 24.82
C LEU A 20 4.98 -8.86 25.40
N ARG A 21 5.68 -9.17 26.49
CA ARG A 21 5.53 -10.44 27.22
C ARG A 21 4.09 -10.75 27.58
N ASN A 22 3.39 -9.82 28.22
CA ASN A 22 2.01 -10.07 28.68
C ASN A 22 1.07 -10.37 27.51
N ASP A 23 1.17 -9.58 26.43
CA ASP A 23 0.34 -9.80 25.25
C ASP A 23 0.68 -11.11 24.51
N LEU A 24 1.95 -11.52 24.46
CA LEU A 24 2.36 -12.81 23.89
C LEU A 24 1.95 -14.01 24.76
N GLU A 25 1.97 -13.88 26.08
CA GLU A 25 1.48 -14.90 27.02
C GLU A 25 -0.02 -15.12 26.85
N GLN A 26 -0.81 -14.04 26.81
CA GLN A 26 -2.24 -14.14 26.55
C GLN A 26 -2.55 -14.69 25.17
N LEU A 27 -1.83 -14.24 24.14
CA LEU A 27 -1.92 -14.79 22.79
C LEU A 27 -1.65 -16.32 22.78
N SER A 28 -0.66 -16.78 23.56
CA SER A 28 -0.35 -18.21 23.67
C SER A 28 -1.51 -19.00 24.26
N ILE A 29 -2.12 -18.47 25.33
CA ILE A 29 -3.24 -19.12 26.01
C ILE A 29 -4.42 -19.25 25.05
N VAL A 30 -4.84 -18.15 24.42
CA VAL A 30 -6.04 -18.16 23.55
C VAL A 30 -5.84 -18.98 22.29
N TYR A 31 -4.61 -19.01 21.75
CA TYR A 31 -4.27 -19.84 20.60
C TYR A 31 -4.35 -21.33 20.95
N GLN A 32 -3.81 -21.75 22.10
CA GLN A 32 -3.85 -23.14 22.55
C GLN A 32 -5.27 -23.64 22.85
N HIS A 33 -6.16 -22.74 23.28
CA HIS A 33 -7.57 -23.06 23.53
C HIS A 33 -8.44 -22.95 22.27
N GLY A 34 -7.86 -22.65 21.11
CA GLY A 34 -8.58 -22.56 19.85
C GLY A 34 -9.64 -21.46 19.86
N VAL A 35 -9.32 -20.27 20.38
CA VAL A 35 -10.21 -19.10 20.42
C VAL A 35 -9.81 -18.11 19.32
N PRO A 36 -10.42 -18.15 18.13
CA PRO A 36 -9.90 -17.44 16.96
C PRO A 36 -10.00 -15.92 17.10
N GLU A 37 -11.13 -15.42 17.59
CA GLU A 37 -11.37 -13.98 17.78
C GLU A 37 -10.33 -13.38 18.72
N ALA A 38 -10.09 -14.03 19.86
CA ALA A 38 -9.10 -13.57 20.82
C ALA A 38 -7.68 -13.64 20.25
N THR A 39 -7.35 -14.69 19.50
CA THR A 39 -6.03 -14.81 18.83
C THR A 39 -5.81 -13.64 17.86
N VAL A 40 -6.77 -13.38 16.97
CA VAL A 40 -6.71 -12.27 16.02
C VAL A 40 -6.66 -10.92 16.74
N PHE A 41 -7.41 -10.77 17.83
CA PHE A 41 -7.43 -9.55 18.64
C PHE A 41 -6.06 -9.24 19.25
N TYR A 42 -5.41 -10.19 19.92
CA TYR A 42 -4.10 -9.99 20.51
C TYR A 42 -3.02 -9.73 19.45
N SER A 43 -3.05 -10.46 18.32
CA SER A 43 -2.14 -10.17 17.20
C SER A 43 -2.31 -8.75 16.66
N GLY A 44 -3.56 -8.29 16.49
CA GLY A 44 -3.84 -6.91 16.07
C GLY A 44 -3.43 -5.86 17.11
N ARG A 45 -3.54 -6.16 18.40
CA ARG A 45 -3.08 -5.27 19.48
C ARG A 45 -1.57 -5.12 19.52
N ILE A 46 -0.81 -6.20 19.31
CA ILE A 46 0.66 -6.13 19.21
C ILE A 46 1.07 -5.30 17.99
N LEU A 47 0.43 -5.50 16.84
CA LEU A 47 0.64 -4.67 15.64
C LEU A 47 0.40 -3.17 15.94
N GLU A 48 -0.68 -2.85 16.65
CA GLU A 48 -1.00 -1.46 17.03
C GLU A 48 0.08 -0.83 17.91
N ALA A 49 0.53 -1.56 18.94
CA ALA A 49 1.56 -1.10 19.86
C ALA A 49 2.88 -0.82 19.10
N LEU A 50 3.35 -1.79 18.33
CA LEU A 50 4.64 -1.69 17.64
C LEU A 50 4.61 -0.69 16.48
N SER A 51 3.49 -0.56 15.75
CA SER A 51 3.34 0.50 14.73
C SER A 51 3.31 1.90 15.35
N SER A 52 2.72 2.05 16.53
CA SER A 52 2.76 3.33 17.28
C SER A 52 4.19 3.69 17.67
N SER A 53 4.94 2.72 18.21
CA SER A 53 6.36 2.90 18.56
C SER A 53 7.20 3.32 17.35
N ALA A 54 7.02 2.66 16.20
CA ALA A 54 7.73 3.00 14.96
C ALA A 54 7.41 4.43 14.47
N VAL A 55 6.15 4.89 14.59
CA VAL A 55 5.79 6.28 14.27
C VAL A 55 6.49 7.27 15.21
N GLU A 56 6.55 6.96 16.51
CA GLU A 56 7.19 7.82 17.51
C GLU A 56 8.71 7.89 17.32
N ALA A 57 9.35 6.78 16.96
CA ALA A 57 10.78 6.74 16.63
C ALA A 57 11.14 7.67 15.45
N LEU A 58 10.22 7.82 14.50
CA LEU A 58 10.29 8.76 13.38
C LEU A 58 10.02 10.22 13.76
N GLY A 59 9.71 10.52 15.01
CA GLY A 59 9.30 11.86 15.47
C GLY A 59 7.85 12.20 15.11
N GLY A 60 7.09 11.23 14.62
CA GLY A 60 5.66 11.36 14.36
C GLY A 60 4.82 11.24 15.63
N LYS A 61 3.56 11.66 15.53
CA LYS A 61 2.56 11.43 16.59
C LYS A 61 1.71 10.22 16.25
N ALA A 62 1.94 9.11 16.95
CA ALA A 62 1.15 7.90 16.83
C ALA A 62 -0.36 8.17 16.97
N LYS A 63 -1.15 7.45 16.18
CA LYS A 63 -2.61 7.49 16.21
C LYS A 63 -3.13 6.18 16.79
N ALA A 64 -4.30 6.24 17.41
CA ALA A 64 -5.05 5.03 17.81
C ALA A 64 -5.47 4.18 16.60
N ASN A 65 -5.46 4.74 15.38
CA ASN A 65 -5.75 4.01 14.16
C ASN A 65 -4.46 3.41 13.56
N VAL A 66 -4.33 2.09 13.63
CA VAL A 66 -3.22 1.33 13.04
C VAL A 66 -3.01 1.62 11.56
N PHE A 67 -4.09 1.83 10.78
CA PHE A 67 -3.96 2.20 9.36
C PHE A 67 -3.14 3.48 9.20
N ALA A 68 -3.43 4.50 10.00
CA ALA A 68 -2.75 5.78 9.90
C ALA A 68 -1.26 5.68 10.30
N ASN A 69 -0.93 4.78 11.23
CA ASN A 69 0.46 4.52 11.62
C ASN A 69 1.21 3.75 10.52
N LEU A 70 0.61 2.70 9.95
CA LEU A 70 1.22 1.95 8.85
C LEU A 70 1.48 2.84 7.62
N GLU A 71 0.52 3.67 7.23
CA GLU A 71 0.72 4.62 6.12
C GLU A 71 1.82 5.64 6.44
N TYR A 72 1.94 6.08 7.70
CA TYR A 72 3.01 7.00 8.11
C TYR A 72 4.38 6.34 8.08
N ILE A 73 4.51 5.06 8.41
CA ILE A 73 5.78 4.32 8.33
C ILE A 73 6.13 4.06 6.86
N ASP A 74 5.14 3.65 6.07
CA ASP A 74 5.27 3.39 4.65
C ASP A 74 5.66 4.63 3.84
N ASP A 75 5.21 5.80 4.27
CA ASP A 75 5.60 7.12 3.74
C ASP A 75 7.12 7.35 3.71
N PHE A 76 7.91 6.59 4.49
CA PHE A 76 9.37 6.60 4.55
C PHE A 76 10.03 5.38 3.88
N HIS A 77 9.27 4.49 3.24
CA HIS A 77 9.73 3.27 2.55
C HIS A 77 10.48 2.27 3.44
N PHE A 78 10.22 2.26 4.75
CA PHE A 78 10.80 1.24 5.65
C PHE A 78 10.10 -0.11 5.59
N LEU A 79 8.92 -0.16 4.97
CA LEU A 79 8.20 -1.40 4.71
C LEU A 79 8.52 -1.85 3.29
N ASP A 80 9.18 -2.99 3.15
CA ASP A 80 9.19 -3.65 1.86
C ASP A 80 7.75 -4.04 1.47
N PRO A 81 7.45 -4.24 0.17
CA PRO A 81 6.09 -4.49 -0.28
C PRO A 81 5.42 -5.67 0.44
N VAL A 82 6.16 -6.74 0.72
CA VAL A 82 5.62 -7.96 1.34
C VAL A 82 5.25 -7.67 2.80
N THR A 83 6.16 -7.06 3.57
CA THR A 83 5.86 -6.66 4.95
C THR A 83 4.69 -5.69 5.02
N ARG A 84 4.63 -4.71 4.10
CA ARG A 84 3.49 -3.78 4.02
C ARG A 84 2.18 -4.55 3.84
N TYR A 85 2.12 -5.45 2.87
CA TYR A 85 0.91 -6.24 2.60
C TYR A 85 0.47 -7.05 3.82
N TRP A 86 1.41 -7.70 4.49
CA TRP A 86 1.14 -8.51 5.68
C TRP A 86 0.69 -7.68 6.87
N ALA A 87 1.28 -6.50 7.10
CA ALA A 87 0.84 -5.60 8.15
C ALA A 87 -0.61 -5.12 7.94
N HIS A 88 -0.96 -4.72 6.70
CA HIS A 88 -2.35 -4.32 6.42
C HIS A 88 -3.33 -5.49 6.46
N ALA A 89 -2.91 -6.70 6.07
CA ALA A 89 -3.71 -7.91 6.22
C ALA A 89 -4.05 -8.16 7.70
N LEU A 90 -3.05 -8.16 8.59
CA LEU A 90 -3.26 -8.35 10.02
C LEU A 90 -4.14 -7.25 10.62
N ARG A 91 -3.92 -6.00 10.21
CA ARG A 91 -4.78 -4.87 10.59
C ARG A 91 -6.24 -5.10 10.20
N ARG A 92 -6.52 -5.55 8.97
CA ARG A 92 -7.90 -5.81 8.51
C ARG A 92 -8.56 -6.87 9.39
N MET A 93 -7.86 -7.96 9.68
CA MET A 93 -8.36 -9.03 10.56
C MET A 93 -8.63 -8.51 11.98
N GLY A 94 -7.70 -7.73 12.55
CA GLY A 94 -7.90 -7.10 13.86
C GLY A 94 -9.13 -6.18 13.91
N ASN A 95 -9.35 -5.39 12.86
CA ASN A 95 -10.53 -4.52 12.75
C ASN A 95 -11.83 -5.32 12.62
N GLN A 96 -11.83 -6.44 11.91
CA GLN A 96 -13.01 -7.31 11.76
C GLN A 96 -13.52 -7.81 13.11
N VAL A 97 -12.60 -8.25 13.99
CA VAL A 97 -12.94 -8.71 15.34
C VAL A 97 -13.40 -7.55 16.23
N ARG A 98 -12.74 -6.38 16.17
CA ARG A 98 -13.07 -5.22 17.02
C ARG A 98 -14.46 -4.64 16.71
N HIS A 99 -14.90 -4.70 15.46
CA HIS A 99 -16.14 -4.05 15.01
C HIS A 99 -17.27 -5.02 14.68
N ILE A 100 -17.11 -6.32 15.01
CA ILE A 100 -18.09 -7.38 14.74
C ILE A 100 -18.58 -7.31 13.27
N LEU A 101 -17.64 -7.28 12.33
CA LEU A 101 -17.96 -7.09 10.91
C LEU A 101 -18.44 -8.39 10.22
N GLY A 102 -18.36 -9.53 10.90
CA GLY A 102 -18.79 -10.85 10.42
C GLY A 102 -18.06 -11.98 11.15
N PRO A 103 -18.49 -13.25 10.96
CA PRO A 103 -17.77 -14.41 11.48
C PRO A 103 -16.36 -14.49 10.89
N LEU A 104 -15.41 -15.01 11.66
CA LEU A 104 -14.06 -15.32 11.16
C LEU A 104 -14.06 -16.63 10.38
N GLU A 105 -13.15 -16.74 9.41
CA GLU A 105 -12.84 -18.02 8.78
C GLU A 105 -12.15 -18.97 9.79
N ALA A 106 -12.32 -20.28 9.62
CA ALA A 106 -11.88 -21.29 10.59
C ALA A 106 -10.36 -21.24 10.87
N ASP A 107 -9.57 -20.82 9.88
CA ASP A 107 -8.11 -20.73 9.90
C ASP A 107 -7.57 -19.32 10.21
N ALA A 108 -8.45 -18.32 10.41
CA ALA A 108 -8.07 -16.92 10.62
C ALA A 108 -7.05 -16.73 11.75
N HIS A 109 -7.13 -17.56 12.80
CA HIS A 109 -6.21 -17.51 13.93
C HIS A 109 -4.79 -17.95 13.58
N HIS A 110 -4.63 -18.96 12.73
CA HIS A 110 -3.32 -19.36 12.21
C HIS A 110 -2.75 -18.29 11.28
N VAL A 111 -3.58 -17.72 10.40
CA VAL A 111 -3.17 -16.64 9.47
C VAL A 111 -2.70 -15.41 10.25
N ALA A 112 -3.46 -14.96 11.25
CA ALA A 112 -3.10 -13.79 12.06
C ALA A 112 -1.78 -13.96 12.80
N ILE A 113 -1.51 -15.17 13.29
CA ILE A 113 -0.26 -15.53 13.93
C ILE A 113 0.93 -15.46 12.95
N ALA A 114 0.78 -16.01 11.73
CA ALA A 114 1.83 -15.96 10.72
C ALA A 114 2.14 -14.52 10.30
N LEU A 115 1.11 -13.70 10.11
CA LEU A 115 1.27 -12.28 9.79
C LEU A 115 1.96 -11.51 10.94
N LEU A 116 1.65 -11.83 12.19
CA LEU A 116 2.28 -11.21 13.36
C LEU A 116 3.78 -11.53 13.42
N ASP A 117 4.18 -12.76 13.13
CA ASP A 117 5.59 -13.14 13.13
C ASP A 117 6.40 -12.34 12.11
N THR A 118 5.83 -12.07 10.93
CA THR A 118 6.47 -11.20 9.94
C THR A 118 6.60 -9.78 10.45
N TRP A 119 5.58 -9.25 11.12
CA TRP A 119 5.62 -7.92 11.70
C TRP A 119 6.66 -7.81 12.84
N LEU A 120 6.73 -8.80 13.73
CA LEU A 120 7.75 -8.87 14.78
C LEU A 120 9.16 -8.92 14.18
N LYS A 121 9.36 -9.74 13.14
CA LYS A 121 10.64 -9.82 12.43
C LYS A 121 11.03 -8.46 11.84
N TRP A 122 10.09 -7.80 11.16
CA TRP A 122 10.36 -6.46 10.64
C TRP A 122 10.74 -5.48 11.76
N TYR A 123 9.91 -5.34 12.79
CA TYR A 123 10.12 -4.34 13.83
C TYR A 123 11.42 -4.56 14.62
N PHE A 124 11.70 -5.81 15.02
CA PHE A 124 12.84 -6.10 15.89
C PHE A 124 14.16 -6.29 15.14
N ILE A 125 14.14 -6.68 13.86
CA ILE A 125 15.36 -7.02 13.11
C ILE A 125 15.63 -6.05 11.96
N GLN A 126 14.59 -5.62 11.21
CA GLN A 126 14.75 -4.91 9.95
C GLN A 126 14.53 -3.40 10.05
N TYR A 127 13.67 -2.97 10.98
CA TYR A 127 13.32 -1.56 11.12
C TYR A 127 14.54 -0.76 11.63
N PRO A 128 15.06 0.22 10.87
CA PRO A 128 16.34 0.87 11.19
C PRO A 128 16.34 1.66 12.51
N LEU A 129 15.18 2.07 13.00
CA LEU A 129 15.02 2.76 14.29
C LEU A 129 14.48 1.85 15.39
N GLY A 130 14.41 0.54 15.12
CA GLY A 130 13.95 -0.49 16.05
C GLY A 130 15.08 -1.04 16.92
N PRO A 131 14.77 -2.03 17.78
CA PRO A 131 15.74 -2.65 18.70
C PRO A 131 16.95 -3.34 18.06
N SER A 132 16.92 -3.61 16.74
CA SER A 132 18.05 -4.18 15.97
C SER A 132 18.61 -5.49 16.51
N LEU A 133 17.73 -6.46 16.81
CA LEU A 133 18.12 -7.83 17.17
C LEU A 133 18.81 -8.53 15.97
N PRO A 134 19.85 -9.35 16.20
CA PRO A 134 20.60 -9.99 15.11
C PRO A 134 19.76 -11.01 14.34
N SER A 135 18.97 -11.81 15.06
CA SER A 135 17.95 -12.70 14.53
C SER A 135 17.15 -13.27 15.69
N PHE A 136 15.99 -13.83 15.38
CA PHE A 136 15.38 -14.87 16.20
C PHE A 136 14.81 -15.92 15.28
N SER A 137 14.78 -17.16 15.75
CA SER A 137 14.17 -18.25 15.01
C SER A 137 12.72 -17.90 14.77
N GLN A 138 12.35 -17.63 13.51
CA GLN A 138 10.96 -17.79 13.09
C GLN A 138 10.58 -19.22 13.45
N ARG A 139 9.34 -19.43 13.92
CA ARG A 139 8.84 -20.75 14.33
C ARG A 139 9.26 -21.81 13.30
N GLN A 140 10.30 -22.57 13.62
CA GLN A 140 10.72 -23.69 12.79
C GLN A 140 9.84 -24.88 13.19
N GLU A 141 9.00 -25.25 12.22
CA GLU A 141 8.59 -26.61 11.92
C GLU A 141 7.74 -27.38 12.96
N SER A 142 6.54 -27.81 12.52
CA SER A 142 6.25 -29.24 12.31
C SER A 142 4.75 -29.59 12.25
N GLN A 143 3.82 -28.68 12.60
CA GLN A 143 2.41 -29.08 12.77
C GLN A 143 1.36 -28.41 11.88
N LEU A 144 1.67 -27.31 11.17
CA LEU A 144 0.69 -26.65 10.31
C LEU A 144 1.30 -26.20 8.98
N ASP A 145 0.73 -26.66 7.87
CA ASP A 145 1.15 -26.34 6.50
C ASP A 145 1.16 -24.84 6.20
N ILE A 146 0.39 -24.05 6.95
CA ILE A 146 0.26 -22.61 6.79
C ILE A 146 1.58 -21.83 6.87
N PHE A 147 2.48 -22.15 7.80
CA PHE A 147 3.72 -21.37 7.94
C PHE A 147 4.70 -21.67 6.81
N LYS A 148 4.69 -22.91 6.29
CA LYS A 148 5.46 -23.28 5.10
C LYS A 148 4.93 -22.52 3.89
N ILE A 149 3.61 -22.52 3.70
CA ILE A 149 2.94 -21.75 2.66
C ILE A 149 3.32 -20.27 2.79
N PHE A 150 3.19 -19.69 3.98
CA PHE A 150 3.46 -18.26 4.21
C PHE A 150 4.92 -17.87 3.92
N ASN A 151 5.88 -18.71 4.32
CA ASN A 151 7.29 -18.50 4.03
C ASN A 151 7.57 -18.62 2.52
N GLN A 152 6.99 -19.62 1.85
CA GLN A 152 7.08 -19.78 0.39
C GLN A 152 6.47 -18.59 -0.34
N LEU A 153 5.27 -18.16 0.05
CA LEU A 153 4.61 -16.97 -0.49
C LEU A 153 5.46 -15.73 -0.29
N SER A 154 5.99 -15.51 0.92
CA SER A 154 6.82 -14.33 1.19
C SER A 154 8.07 -14.33 0.31
N GLN A 155 8.74 -15.48 0.15
CA GLN A 155 9.89 -15.61 -0.75
C GLN A 155 9.51 -15.34 -2.22
N GLN A 156 8.37 -15.87 -2.68
CA GLN A 156 7.90 -15.69 -4.06
C GLN A 156 7.45 -14.26 -4.34
N LEU A 157 6.76 -13.61 -3.40
CA LEU A 157 6.31 -12.22 -3.53
C LEU A 157 7.46 -11.21 -3.46
N SER A 158 8.57 -11.58 -2.81
CA SER A 158 9.83 -10.82 -2.83
C SER A 158 10.62 -11.03 -4.12
N ASN A 159 10.38 -12.11 -4.87
CA ASN A 159 11.07 -12.39 -6.12
C ASN A 159 10.36 -11.74 -7.30
N THR A 160 11.12 -11.24 -8.28
CA THR A 160 10.55 -10.72 -9.51
C THR A 160 9.89 -11.82 -10.33
N ASP A 161 10.36 -13.07 -10.22
CA ASP A 161 9.85 -14.24 -10.96
C ASP A 161 8.80 -15.04 -10.17
N PHE A 162 7.78 -14.35 -9.66
CA PHE A 162 6.61 -14.99 -9.06
C PHE A 162 5.95 -15.97 -10.05
N ASN A 163 5.92 -17.27 -9.72
CA ASN A 163 5.27 -18.30 -10.55
C ASN A 163 3.88 -18.63 -10.02
N ALA A 164 2.85 -18.29 -10.79
CA ALA A 164 1.45 -18.57 -10.46
C ALA A 164 1.10 -20.07 -10.47
N GLU A 165 1.89 -20.92 -11.14
CA GLU A 165 1.66 -22.37 -11.18
C GLU A 165 1.85 -23.03 -9.81
N LEU A 166 2.62 -22.41 -8.90
CA LEU A 166 2.79 -22.90 -7.53
C LEU A 166 1.45 -22.95 -6.77
N PHE A 167 0.49 -22.11 -7.15
CA PHE A 167 -0.84 -22.02 -6.57
C PHE A 167 -1.79 -23.11 -7.09
N ASN A 168 -1.61 -23.51 -8.35
CA ASN A 168 -2.41 -24.55 -8.98
C ASN A 168 -2.09 -25.95 -8.44
N GLN A 169 -0.90 -26.15 -7.85
CA GLN A 169 -0.46 -27.47 -7.41
C GLN A 169 -0.75 -27.77 -5.93
N GLN A 170 -1.13 -26.78 -5.12
CA GLN A 170 -1.25 -26.97 -3.66
C GLN A 170 -2.66 -26.85 -3.07
N HIS A 171 -3.69 -26.36 -3.80
CA HIS A 171 -5.11 -26.35 -3.39
C HIS A 171 -5.38 -26.23 -1.88
N SER A 172 -4.60 -25.43 -1.15
CA SER A 172 -4.83 -25.29 0.26
C SER A 172 -5.87 -24.19 0.40
N ASP A 173 -7.04 -24.52 0.91
CA ASP A 173 -8.14 -23.60 1.20
C ASP A 173 -7.67 -22.30 1.89
N ILE A 174 -6.56 -22.38 2.63
CA ILE A 174 -5.94 -21.24 3.31
C ILE A 174 -5.40 -20.16 2.36
N LEU A 175 -4.96 -20.51 1.15
CA LEU A 175 -4.48 -19.56 0.15
C LEU A 175 -5.60 -18.65 -0.35
N LEU A 176 -6.85 -19.14 -0.32
CA LEU A 176 -8.03 -18.37 -0.70
C LEU A 176 -8.54 -17.47 0.43
N HIS A 177 -7.92 -17.49 1.61
CA HIS A 177 -8.26 -16.55 2.67
C HIS A 177 -8.04 -15.11 2.15
N PRO A 178 -9.03 -14.18 2.29
CA PRO A 178 -9.00 -12.85 1.66
C PRO A 178 -7.72 -12.06 1.94
N ALA A 179 -7.16 -12.22 3.15
CA ALA A 179 -5.92 -11.57 3.56
C ALA A 179 -4.69 -11.99 2.72
N LEU A 180 -4.62 -13.23 2.25
CA LEU A 180 -3.50 -13.78 1.47
C LEU A 180 -3.75 -13.61 -0.03
N VAL A 181 -4.91 -14.05 -0.50
CA VAL A 181 -5.22 -14.08 -1.94
C VAL A 181 -5.23 -12.68 -2.56
N SER A 182 -5.65 -11.64 -1.80
CA SER A 182 -5.64 -10.26 -2.31
C SER A 182 -4.24 -9.81 -2.74
N VAL A 183 -3.21 -10.17 -1.97
CA VAL A 183 -1.81 -9.80 -2.27
C VAL A 183 -1.32 -10.48 -3.54
N ILE A 184 -1.69 -11.75 -3.72
CA ILE A 184 -1.38 -12.53 -4.90
C ILE A 184 -2.05 -11.93 -6.14
N ILE A 185 -3.35 -11.63 -6.03
CA ILE A 185 -4.13 -11.00 -7.08
C ILE A 185 -3.49 -9.66 -7.49
N GLU A 186 -3.11 -8.81 -6.53
CA GLU A 186 -2.44 -7.53 -6.81
C GLU A 186 -1.16 -7.72 -7.63
N LYS A 187 -0.31 -8.69 -7.25
CA LYS A 187 0.90 -9.01 -8.02
C LYS A 187 0.61 -9.52 -9.42
N LEU A 188 -0.38 -10.39 -9.58
CA LEU A 188 -0.80 -10.88 -10.91
C LEU A 188 -1.30 -9.73 -11.78
N LEU A 189 -2.11 -8.82 -11.21
CA LEU A 189 -2.59 -7.64 -11.92
C LEU A 189 -1.44 -6.73 -12.36
N ASP A 190 -0.40 -6.54 -11.54
CA ASP A 190 0.77 -5.72 -11.88
C ASP A 190 1.59 -6.31 -13.03
N ARG A 191 1.60 -7.64 -13.15
CA ARG A 191 2.23 -8.37 -14.25
C ARG A 191 1.34 -8.54 -15.48
N LYS A 192 0.09 -8.07 -15.39
CA LYS A 192 -0.95 -8.23 -16.43
C LYS A 192 -1.38 -9.68 -16.65
N ASP A 193 -1.18 -10.55 -15.66
CA ASP A 193 -1.64 -11.94 -15.64
C ASP A 193 -3.13 -12.01 -15.28
N TYR A 194 -3.96 -11.33 -16.06
CA TYR A 194 -5.37 -11.10 -15.74
C TYR A 194 -6.18 -12.39 -15.66
N THR A 195 -5.88 -13.39 -16.50
CA THR A 195 -6.58 -14.68 -16.51
C THR A 195 -6.52 -15.37 -15.13
N VAL A 196 -5.33 -15.45 -14.54
CA VAL A 196 -5.14 -16.11 -13.24
C VAL A 196 -5.69 -15.23 -12.11
N ALA A 197 -5.50 -13.91 -12.20
CA ALA A 197 -6.05 -12.96 -11.24
C ALA A 197 -7.58 -13.08 -11.15
N ASP A 198 -8.27 -13.10 -12.29
CA ASP A 198 -9.73 -13.20 -12.35
C ASP A 198 -10.25 -14.53 -11.82
N GLN A 199 -9.55 -15.65 -12.11
CA GLN A 199 -9.88 -16.95 -11.53
C GLN A 199 -9.80 -16.95 -10.01
N LEU A 200 -8.74 -16.38 -9.44
CA LEU A 200 -8.57 -16.26 -7.99
C LEU A 200 -9.58 -15.31 -7.36
N ILE A 201 -9.88 -14.19 -8.01
CA ILE A 201 -10.92 -13.25 -7.56
C ILE A 201 -12.27 -13.98 -7.47
N LEU A 202 -12.64 -14.75 -8.50
CA LEU A 202 -13.90 -15.50 -8.51
C LEU A 202 -13.95 -16.53 -7.38
N GLN A 203 -12.93 -17.38 -7.25
CA GLN A 203 -12.86 -18.40 -6.20
C GLN A 203 -12.89 -17.80 -4.79
N ALA A 204 -12.18 -16.69 -4.57
CA ALA A 204 -12.15 -16.02 -3.28
C ALA A 204 -13.48 -15.33 -2.95
N LEU A 205 -14.15 -14.72 -3.93
CA LEU A 205 -15.46 -14.11 -3.75
C LEU A 205 -16.58 -15.14 -3.58
N GLU A 206 -16.46 -16.36 -4.09
CA GLU A 206 -17.40 -17.45 -3.77
C GLU A 206 -17.40 -17.77 -2.26
N ARG A 207 -16.22 -17.72 -1.63
CA ARG A 207 -16.05 -17.99 -0.19
C ARG A 207 -16.37 -16.77 0.67
N SER A 208 -15.96 -15.59 0.20
CA SER A 208 -16.08 -14.31 0.91
C SER A 208 -16.75 -13.23 0.03
N PRO A 209 -18.07 -13.35 -0.28
CA PRO A 209 -18.75 -12.52 -1.29
C PRO A 209 -18.87 -11.02 -0.97
N SER A 210 -18.61 -10.66 0.30
CA SER A 210 -18.75 -9.30 0.79
C SER A 210 -17.43 -8.64 1.17
N ASP A 211 -16.29 -9.32 0.90
CA ASP A 211 -14.98 -8.78 1.20
C ASP A 211 -14.70 -7.52 0.34
N LEU A 212 -14.45 -6.41 1.03
CA LEU A 212 -14.21 -5.11 0.41
C LEU A 212 -13.02 -5.15 -0.57
N ARG A 213 -11.90 -5.78 -0.18
CA ARG A 213 -10.68 -5.75 -0.99
C ARG A 213 -10.84 -6.60 -2.24
N LEU A 214 -11.45 -7.77 -2.13
CA LEU A 214 -11.69 -8.63 -3.29
C LEU A 214 -12.60 -7.95 -4.33
N ILE A 215 -13.63 -7.22 -3.89
CA ILE A 215 -14.51 -6.45 -4.80
C ILE A 215 -13.74 -5.28 -5.44
N GLN A 216 -12.88 -4.58 -4.69
CA GLN A 216 -11.99 -3.56 -5.26
C GLN A 216 -11.09 -4.13 -6.35
N LEU A 217 -10.47 -5.29 -6.09
CA LEU A 217 -9.57 -5.97 -7.02
C LEU A 217 -10.30 -6.47 -8.27
N GLN A 218 -11.55 -6.93 -8.13
CA GLN A 218 -12.42 -7.22 -9.27
C GLN A 218 -12.63 -5.97 -10.14
N GLY A 219 -12.96 -4.83 -9.51
CA GLY A 219 -13.12 -3.56 -10.21
C GLY A 219 -11.82 -3.08 -10.87
N LEU A 220 -10.67 -3.27 -10.22
CA LEU A 220 -9.34 -2.94 -10.75
C LEU A 220 -8.94 -3.83 -11.92
N SER A 221 -9.21 -5.13 -11.85
CA SER A 221 -8.96 -6.07 -12.94
C SER A 221 -9.76 -5.70 -14.19
N MET A 222 -11.08 -5.54 -14.05
CA MET A 222 -11.97 -5.08 -15.13
C MET A 222 -11.48 -3.75 -15.72
N SER A 223 -11.06 -2.85 -14.83
CA SER A 223 -10.39 -1.61 -15.20
C SER A 223 -9.22 -1.86 -16.15
N ARG A 224 -8.22 -2.63 -15.73
CA ARG A 224 -6.96 -2.82 -16.46
C ARG A 224 -7.16 -3.56 -17.80
N GLN A 225 -8.24 -4.34 -17.92
CA GLN A 225 -8.68 -5.02 -19.13
C GLN A 225 -9.62 -4.18 -20.03
N ASN A 226 -9.77 -2.89 -19.74
CA ASN A 226 -10.61 -1.93 -20.48
C ASN A 226 -12.13 -2.17 -20.43
N HIS A 227 -12.60 -2.95 -19.46
CA HIS A 227 -14.03 -3.12 -19.15
C HIS A 227 -14.57 -1.97 -18.27
N LEU A 228 -14.38 -0.72 -18.71
CA LEU A 228 -14.54 0.47 -17.89
C LEU A 228 -15.96 0.65 -17.32
N LYS A 229 -17.00 0.32 -18.10
CA LYS A 229 -18.40 0.43 -17.65
C LYS A 229 -18.71 -0.53 -16.50
N GLN A 230 -18.24 -1.78 -16.59
CA GLN A 230 -18.45 -2.80 -15.55
C GLN A 230 -17.64 -2.45 -14.29
N ALA A 231 -16.38 -2.05 -14.45
CA ALA A 231 -15.56 -1.55 -13.35
C ALA A 231 -16.24 -0.37 -12.64
N CYS A 232 -16.74 0.62 -13.39
CA CYS A 232 -17.43 1.78 -12.85
C CYS A 232 -18.68 1.38 -12.05
N GLN A 233 -19.49 0.43 -12.55
CA GLN A 233 -20.70 -0.02 -11.87
C GLN A 233 -20.39 -0.61 -10.49
N ILE A 234 -19.45 -1.57 -10.43
CA ILE A 234 -19.07 -2.25 -9.18
C ILE A 234 -18.47 -1.25 -8.19
N LEU A 235 -17.48 -0.47 -8.61
CA LEU A 235 -16.78 0.47 -7.74
C LEU A 235 -17.67 1.63 -7.29
N SER A 236 -18.64 2.07 -8.10
CA SER A 236 -19.61 3.09 -7.69
C SER A 236 -20.56 2.58 -6.61
N GLN A 237 -20.99 1.31 -6.68
CA GLN A 237 -21.79 0.70 -5.61
C GLN A 237 -20.96 0.58 -4.33
N LEU A 238 -19.70 0.19 -4.45
CA LEU A 238 -18.79 0.08 -3.32
C LEU A 238 -18.54 1.43 -2.65
N ASN A 239 -18.28 2.48 -3.43
CA ASN A 239 -18.10 3.84 -2.92
C ASN A 239 -19.37 4.40 -2.26
N LYS A 240 -20.57 3.98 -2.68
CA LYS A 240 -21.81 4.34 -1.97
C LYS A 240 -21.89 3.68 -0.60
N ARG A 241 -21.43 2.42 -0.48
CA ARG A 241 -21.43 1.66 0.77
C ARG A 241 -20.31 2.11 1.72
N PHE A 242 -19.16 2.49 1.17
CA PHE A 242 -17.96 2.89 1.90
C PHE A 242 -17.44 4.25 1.39
N PRO A 243 -18.16 5.36 1.63
CA PRO A 243 -17.92 6.66 0.99
C PRO A 243 -16.66 7.41 1.45
N ASN A 244 -15.82 6.81 2.28
CA ASN A 244 -14.56 7.38 2.76
C ASN A 244 -13.38 6.41 2.60
N ASP A 245 -13.54 5.38 1.76
CA ASP A 245 -12.46 4.44 1.46
C ASP A 245 -11.58 5.00 0.34
N ASP A 246 -10.39 5.47 0.71
CA ASP A 246 -9.41 6.12 -0.17
C ASP A 246 -9.03 5.25 -1.38
N GLU A 247 -8.92 3.93 -1.18
CA GLU A 247 -8.57 2.96 -2.21
C GLU A 247 -9.68 2.86 -3.28
N THR A 248 -10.94 2.72 -2.86
CA THR A 248 -12.09 2.69 -3.77
C THR A 248 -12.21 4.00 -4.54
N MET A 249 -11.99 5.14 -3.89
CA MET A 249 -11.97 6.44 -4.55
C MET A 249 -10.86 6.55 -5.59
N GLY A 250 -9.66 6.09 -5.27
CA GLY A 250 -8.51 6.07 -6.18
C GLY A 250 -8.79 5.24 -7.43
N ILE A 251 -9.24 3.99 -7.26
CA ILE A 251 -9.55 3.09 -8.38
C ILE A 251 -10.70 3.66 -9.23
N LEU A 252 -11.79 4.12 -8.61
CA LEU A 252 -12.93 4.70 -9.33
C LEU A 252 -12.58 6.02 -10.03
N GLY A 253 -11.74 6.85 -9.41
CA GLY A 253 -11.18 8.05 -10.03
C GLY A 253 -10.37 7.71 -11.28
N GLY A 254 -9.55 6.66 -11.22
CA GLY A 254 -8.79 6.12 -12.34
C GLY A 254 -9.67 5.59 -13.47
N VAL A 255 -10.78 4.92 -13.15
CA VAL A 255 -11.79 4.50 -14.13
C VAL A 255 -12.34 5.71 -14.88
N TYR A 256 -12.82 6.73 -14.15
CA TYR A 256 -13.40 7.91 -14.79
C TYR A 256 -12.37 8.71 -15.59
N LYS A 257 -11.11 8.81 -15.11
CA LYS A 257 -10.01 9.43 -15.87
C LYS A 257 -9.83 8.75 -17.23
N ARG A 258 -9.82 7.41 -17.28
CA ARG A 258 -9.69 6.67 -18.54
C ARG A 258 -10.92 6.76 -19.43
N MET A 259 -12.13 6.70 -18.86
CA MET A 259 -13.36 6.94 -19.63
C MET A 259 -13.37 8.33 -20.27
N TRP A 260 -12.84 9.35 -19.58
CA TRP A 260 -12.66 10.68 -20.16
C TRP A 260 -11.63 10.66 -21.30
N SER A 261 -10.47 10.01 -21.11
CA SER A 261 -9.45 9.90 -22.15
C SER A 261 -9.98 9.23 -23.43
N GLU A 262 -10.88 8.24 -23.31
CA GLU A 262 -11.49 7.56 -24.48
C GLU A 262 -12.59 8.39 -25.15
N SER A 263 -13.40 9.11 -24.38
CA SER A 263 -14.64 9.73 -24.88
C SER A 263 -14.60 11.25 -25.04
N GLY A 264 -13.62 11.92 -24.43
CA GLY A 264 -13.59 13.38 -24.27
C GLY A 264 -14.71 13.95 -23.39
N ASN A 265 -15.58 13.13 -22.79
CA ASN A 265 -16.72 13.61 -22.02
C ASN A 265 -16.28 14.25 -20.69
N SER A 266 -16.45 15.56 -20.58
CA SER A 266 -16.06 16.37 -19.41
C SER A 266 -16.74 15.94 -18.11
N GLN A 267 -17.90 15.28 -18.16
CA GLN A 267 -18.56 14.75 -16.95
C GLN A 267 -17.72 13.66 -16.28
N HIS A 268 -17.00 12.83 -17.05
CA HIS A 268 -16.10 11.82 -16.50
C HIS A 268 -14.90 12.47 -15.82
N LEU A 269 -14.30 13.50 -16.45
CA LEU A 269 -13.22 14.28 -15.85
C LEU A 269 -13.66 14.94 -14.53
N GLN A 270 -14.88 15.51 -14.51
CA GLN A 270 -15.44 16.13 -13.31
C GLN A 270 -15.63 15.11 -12.17
N ARG A 271 -16.12 13.91 -12.47
CA ARG A 271 -16.30 12.85 -11.47
C ARG A 271 -14.96 12.34 -10.93
N ALA A 272 -13.96 12.15 -11.80
CA ALA A 272 -12.62 11.79 -11.39
C ALA A 272 -12.04 12.84 -10.42
N GLY A 273 -12.12 14.12 -10.79
CA GLY A 273 -11.62 15.23 -9.97
C GLY A 273 -12.28 15.28 -8.58
N LYS A 274 -13.60 15.10 -8.52
CA LYS A 274 -14.33 15.06 -7.23
C LYS A 274 -13.85 13.92 -6.32
N LEU A 275 -13.65 12.72 -6.86
CA LEU A 275 -13.20 11.56 -6.08
C LEU A 275 -11.78 11.77 -5.55
N TYR A 276 -10.85 12.21 -6.39
CA TYR A 276 -9.47 12.47 -5.97
C TYR A 276 -9.39 13.60 -4.94
N GLU A 277 -10.12 14.70 -5.16
CA GLU A 277 -10.15 15.84 -4.22
C GLU A 277 -10.77 15.44 -2.87
N GLN A 278 -11.86 14.65 -2.90
CA GLN A 278 -12.49 14.14 -1.68
C GLN A 278 -11.54 13.20 -0.92
N GLY A 279 -10.93 12.23 -1.60
CA GLY A 279 -9.99 11.30 -0.97
C GLY A 279 -8.74 11.99 -0.43
N TRP A 280 -8.20 12.97 -1.16
CA TRP A 280 -7.10 13.82 -0.68
C TRP A 280 -7.46 14.52 0.63
N ARG A 281 -8.64 15.15 0.71
CA ARG A 281 -9.14 15.81 1.93
C ARG A 281 -9.40 14.83 3.06
N ASN A 282 -10.02 13.68 2.77
CA ASN A 282 -10.33 12.64 3.75
C ASN A 282 -9.07 12.06 4.39
N SER A 283 -8.01 11.89 3.60
CA SER A 283 -6.69 11.47 4.09
C SER A 283 -5.98 12.52 4.98
N LYS A 284 -6.58 13.71 5.13
CA LYS A 284 -5.99 14.93 5.72
C LYS A 284 -4.72 15.35 5.00
N GLN A 285 -4.78 15.31 3.66
CA GLN A 285 -3.66 15.73 2.82
C GLN A 285 -2.39 14.88 3.05
N ARG A 286 -2.56 13.56 3.22
CA ARG A 286 -1.43 12.63 3.37
C ARG A 286 -1.25 11.71 2.16
N ASN A 287 -2.35 11.34 1.49
CA ASN A 287 -2.30 10.45 0.35
C ASN A 287 -1.86 11.20 -0.92
N ALA A 288 -0.55 11.29 -1.13
CA ALA A 288 0.05 12.04 -2.24
C ALA A 288 -0.43 11.56 -3.62
N TYR A 289 -0.75 10.27 -3.78
CA TYR A 289 -1.32 9.72 -5.01
C TYR A 289 -2.68 10.35 -5.34
N LEU A 290 -3.59 10.44 -4.36
CA LEU A 290 -4.88 11.11 -4.56
C LEU A 290 -4.70 12.61 -4.77
N GLY A 291 -3.79 13.23 -4.03
CA GLY A 291 -3.47 14.65 -4.17
C GLY A 291 -2.95 15.02 -5.56
N ILE A 292 -1.96 14.29 -6.07
CA ILE A 292 -1.33 14.62 -7.36
C ILE A 292 -2.28 14.38 -8.53
N ASN A 293 -3.13 13.35 -8.45
CA ASN A 293 -4.20 13.14 -9.41
C ASN A 293 -5.26 14.24 -9.31
N ALA A 294 -5.61 14.72 -8.10
CA ALA A 294 -6.49 15.87 -7.96
C ALA A 294 -5.90 17.12 -8.63
N ALA A 295 -4.63 17.45 -8.35
CA ALA A 295 -3.92 18.58 -8.97
C ALA A 295 -3.89 18.48 -10.50
N SER A 296 -3.58 17.29 -11.02
CA SER A 296 -3.58 16.99 -12.46
C SER A 296 -4.94 17.28 -13.10
N ILE A 297 -6.02 16.80 -12.50
CA ILE A 297 -7.38 16.99 -13.03
C ILE A 297 -7.80 18.47 -12.93
N LYS A 298 -7.41 19.18 -11.87
CA LYS A 298 -7.63 20.64 -11.76
C LYS A 298 -6.95 21.39 -12.90
N LEU A 299 -5.71 21.05 -13.24
CA LEU A 299 -5.03 21.64 -14.38
C LEU A 299 -5.81 21.37 -15.69
N TRP A 300 -6.24 20.14 -15.93
CA TRP A 300 -6.99 19.79 -17.15
C TRP A 300 -8.39 20.40 -17.22
N GLN A 301 -8.92 20.87 -16.09
CA GLN A 301 -10.15 21.66 -16.00
C GLN A 301 -9.89 23.18 -16.10
N ASN A 302 -8.66 23.59 -16.45
CA ASN A 302 -8.21 24.98 -16.50
C ASN A 302 -8.31 25.70 -15.14
N GLN A 303 -8.14 24.97 -14.03
CA GLN A 303 -8.11 25.48 -12.67
C GLN A 303 -6.66 25.50 -12.14
N ALA A 304 -5.79 26.25 -12.83
CA ALA A 304 -4.34 26.24 -12.60
C ALA A 304 -3.95 26.64 -11.16
N ASP A 305 -4.61 27.64 -10.57
CA ASP A 305 -4.32 28.06 -9.19
C ASP A 305 -4.60 26.96 -8.17
N SER A 306 -5.73 26.25 -8.31
CA SER A 306 -6.06 25.10 -7.45
C SER A 306 -5.12 23.91 -7.67
N ALA A 307 -4.67 23.68 -8.92
CA ALA A 307 -3.67 22.67 -9.22
C ALA A 307 -2.35 22.98 -8.50
N LYS A 308 -1.90 24.23 -8.60
CA LYS A 308 -0.68 24.74 -7.96
C LYS A 308 -0.75 24.65 -6.43
N GLU A 309 -1.88 24.99 -5.82
CA GLU A 309 -2.08 24.89 -4.36
C GLU A 309 -1.89 23.45 -3.87
N ILE A 310 -2.60 22.49 -4.49
CA ILE A 310 -2.49 21.07 -4.10
C ILE A 310 -1.08 20.54 -4.35
N ALA A 311 -0.48 20.88 -5.51
CA ALA A 311 0.87 20.44 -5.85
C ALA A 311 1.92 21.01 -4.88
N SER A 312 1.79 22.27 -4.47
CA SER A 312 2.70 22.89 -3.48
C SER A 312 2.65 22.17 -2.14
N ALA A 313 1.45 21.84 -1.65
CA ALA A 313 1.29 21.06 -0.41
C ALA A 313 1.96 19.68 -0.49
N ILE A 314 1.93 19.03 -1.66
CA ILE A 314 2.65 17.76 -1.87
C ILE A 314 4.15 17.99 -1.82
N THR A 315 4.68 19.03 -2.48
CA THR A 315 6.12 19.32 -2.41
C THR A 315 6.58 19.56 -0.96
N GLU A 316 5.82 20.32 -0.17
CA GLU A 316 6.09 20.56 1.25
C GLU A 316 6.08 19.27 2.08
N GLN A 317 5.13 18.35 1.79
CA GLN A 317 5.08 17.05 2.44
C GLN A 317 6.36 16.24 2.19
N PHE A 318 6.86 16.21 0.96
CA PHE A 318 8.11 15.51 0.61
C PHE A 318 9.35 16.18 1.21
N GLU A 319 9.41 17.52 1.22
CA GLU A 319 10.48 18.28 1.86
C GLU A 319 10.56 17.98 3.37
N LEU A 320 9.42 17.92 4.06
CA LEU A 320 9.36 17.54 5.47
C LEU A 320 9.89 16.11 5.70
N LYS A 321 9.44 15.14 4.89
CA LYS A 321 9.92 13.75 4.98
C LYS A 321 11.43 13.67 4.79
N GLN A 322 11.96 14.37 3.79
CA GLN A 322 13.40 14.41 3.50
C GLN A 322 14.20 14.99 4.68
N ASN A 323 13.69 16.04 5.33
CA ASN A 323 14.36 16.64 6.48
C ASN A 323 14.41 15.70 7.69
N ILE A 324 13.31 14.99 7.98
CA ILE A 324 13.26 13.97 9.04
C ILE A 324 14.30 12.88 8.76
N LEU A 325 14.38 12.38 7.53
CA LEU A 325 15.34 11.33 7.19
C LEU A 325 16.79 11.80 7.26
N LYS A 326 17.09 13.02 6.82
CA LYS A 326 18.44 13.61 6.97
C LYS A 326 18.85 13.75 8.43
N GLU A 327 17.91 14.11 9.31
CA GLU A 327 18.19 14.20 10.76
C GLU A 327 18.47 12.82 11.37
N LYS A 328 17.65 11.82 11.03
CA LYS A 328 17.76 10.47 11.59
C LYS A 328 18.93 9.67 10.99
N PHE A 329 19.28 9.92 9.73
CA PHE A 329 20.30 9.19 8.97
C PHE A 329 21.23 10.15 8.21
N PRO A 330 22.06 10.96 8.90
CA PRO A 330 22.85 12.03 8.28
C PRO A 330 23.89 11.53 7.26
N ASN A 331 24.27 10.25 7.35
CA ASN A 331 25.28 9.63 6.49
C ASN A 331 24.69 8.75 5.38
N GLU A 332 23.37 8.59 5.33
CA GLU A 332 22.71 7.75 4.32
C GLU A 332 22.19 8.60 3.15
N PRO A 333 22.48 8.22 1.90
CA PRO A 333 21.95 8.92 0.74
C PRO A 333 20.44 8.70 0.65
N PHE A 334 19.66 9.76 0.86
CA PHE A 334 18.21 9.71 0.67
C PHE A 334 17.86 9.42 -0.79
N ARG A 335 17.10 8.35 -1.01
CA ARG A 335 16.58 7.98 -2.33
C ARG A 335 15.08 7.74 -2.26
N LEU A 336 14.34 8.54 -3.01
CA LEU A 336 12.93 8.27 -3.28
C LEU A 336 12.81 6.99 -4.14
N ASN A 337 11.75 6.23 -3.91
CA ASN A 337 11.36 5.20 -4.86
C ASN A 337 10.87 5.85 -6.18
N PHE A 338 10.70 5.05 -7.22
CA PHE A 338 10.29 5.54 -8.55
C PHE A 338 8.97 6.34 -8.54
N TRP A 339 7.94 5.87 -7.84
CA TRP A 339 6.60 6.49 -7.84
C TRP A 339 6.56 7.77 -6.99
N ASP A 340 7.29 7.79 -5.88
CA ASP A 340 7.47 8.99 -5.07
C ASP A 340 8.24 10.06 -5.82
N GLN A 341 9.27 9.66 -6.58
CA GLN A 341 10.02 10.56 -7.42
C GLN A 341 9.18 11.10 -8.57
N GLU A 342 8.33 10.27 -9.20
CA GLU A 342 7.36 10.72 -10.21
C GLU A 342 6.35 11.71 -9.63
N THR A 343 5.78 11.38 -8.47
CA THR A 343 4.82 12.23 -7.77
C THR A 343 5.44 13.59 -7.43
N LEU A 344 6.67 13.60 -6.91
CA LEU A 344 7.39 14.84 -6.57
C LEU A 344 7.76 15.64 -7.82
N ALA A 345 8.22 14.99 -8.90
CA ALA A 345 8.53 15.66 -10.17
C ALA A 345 7.29 16.34 -10.75
N GLN A 346 6.15 15.63 -10.76
CA GLN A 346 4.88 16.16 -11.22
C GLN A 346 4.37 17.29 -10.31
N ALA A 347 4.53 17.15 -9.00
CA ALA A 347 4.16 18.20 -8.05
C ALA A 347 4.99 19.47 -8.27
N ALA A 348 6.31 19.34 -8.46
CA ALA A 348 7.20 20.46 -8.76
C ALA A 348 6.79 21.15 -10.08
N PHE A 349 6.48 20.38 -11.12
CA PHE A 349 5.98 20.91 -12.39
C PHE A 349 4.69 21.73 -12.20
N LEU A 350 3.67 21.13 -11.58
CA LEU A 350 2.37 21.76 -11.36
C LEU A 350 2.43 22.95 -10.38
N ALA A 351 3.41 22.95 -9.46
CA ALA A 351 3.67 24.06 -8.56
C ALA A 351 4.39 25.25 -9.26
N GLY A 352 4.89 25.06 -10.48
CA GLY A 352 5.72 26.04 -11.19
C GLY A 352 7.15 26.13 -10.66
N LYS A 353 7.64 25.11 -9.95
CA LYS A 353 9.04 24.99 -9.51
C LYS A 353 9.86 24.39 -10.65
N GLU A 354 10.11 25.18 -11.69
CA GLU A 354 10.66 24.72 -12.98
C GLU A 354 12.01 24.01 -12.86
N GLN A 355 12.97 24.61 -12.13
CA GLN A 355 14.31 24.04 -11.95
C GLN A 355 14.25 22.69 -11.22
N ASP A 356 13.46 22.61 -10.15
CA ASP A 356 13.26 21.38 -9.37
C ASP A 356 12.60 20.31 -10.24
N SER A 357 11.56 20.67 -11.00
CA SER A 357 10.86 19.78 -11.92
C SER A 357 11.81 19.16 -12.93
N VAL A 358 12.66 19.96 -13.58
CA VAL A 358 13.64 19.46 -14.56
C VAL A 358 14.62 18.50 -13.90
N ALA A 359 15.19 18.85 -12.74
CA ALA A 359 16.14 18.00 -12.03
C ALA A 359 15.52 16.66 -11.64
N LEU A 360 14.30 16.69 -11.09
CA LEU A 360 13.58 15.50 -10.66
C LEU A 360 13.22 14.58 -11.83
N TYR A 361 12.74 15.13 -12.96
CA TYR A 361 12.45 14.35 -14.16
C TYR A 361 13.71 13.77 -14.80
N LYS A 362 14.84 14.50 -14.78
CA LYS A 362 16.12 14.00 -15.29
C LYS A 362 16.60 12.79 -14.50
N GLU A 363 16.48 12.83 -13.18
CA GLU A 363 16.80 11.67 -12.34
C GLU A 363 15.78 10.53 -12.48
N LEU A 364 14.49 10.85 -12.68
CA LEU A 364 13.42 9.86 -12.76
C LEU A 364 13.50 9.04 -14.06
N LEU A 365 13.85 9.71 -15.15
CA LEU A 365 13.90 9.14 -16.49
C LEU A 365 15.30 8.61 -16.86
N ASP A 366 16.23 8.55 -15.89
CA ASP A 366 17.53 7.90 -16.10
C ASP A 366 17.37 6.36 -16.09
N PRO A 367 17.56 5.68 -17.24
CA PRO A 367 17.42 4.23 -17.33
C PRO A 367 18.41 3.47 -16.45
N LYS A 368 19.56 4.08 -16.10
CA LYS A 368 20.55 3.47 -15.21
C LYS A 368 20.06 3.41 -13.76
N ARG A 369 19.21 4.37 -13.38
CA ARG A 369 18.67 4.47 -12.01
C ARG A 369 17.39 3.66 -11.87
N HIS A 370 16.58 3.61 -12.91
CA HIS A 370 15.26 2.99 -12.91
C HIS A 370 15.11 2.01 -14.08
N PRO A 371 15.89 0.91 -14.10
CA PRO A 371 15.72 -0.11 -15.13
C PRO A 371 14.31 -0.69 -15.07
N ASP A 372 13.75 -0.99 -16.24
CA ASP A 372 12.45 -1.65 -16.40
C ASP A 372 11.24 -0.89 -15.84
N LYS A 373 11.37 0.43 -15.59
CA LYS A 373 10.25 1.28 -15.15
C LYS A 373 9.45 1.84 -16.34
N PRO A 374 8.14 2.08 -16.16
CA PRO A 374 7.25 2.46 -17.26
C PRO A 374 7.35 3.96 -17.60
N PHE A 375 8.47 4.40 -18.15
CA PHE A 375 8.69 5.80 -18.53
C PHE A 375 7.62 6.33 -19.50
N ASN A 376 7.07 5.48 -20.36
CA ASN A 376 5.98 5.82 -21.27
C ASN A 376 4.72 6.30 -20.55
N VAL A 377 4.40 5.75 -19.38
CA VAL A 377 3.24 6.19 -18.57
C VAL A 377 3.47 7.60 -18.03
N VAL A 378 4.67 7.86 -17.51
CA VAL A 378 5.08 9.18 -16.99
C VAL A 378 5.06 10.23 -18.11
N ILE A 379 5.69 9.91 -19.24
CA ILE A 379 5.75 10.80 -20.41
C ILE A 379 4.35 11.08 -20.96
N GLY A 380 3.48 10.06 -21.03
CA GLY A 380 2.10 10.21 -21.49
C GLY A 380 1.30 11.18 -20.62
N GLN A 381 1.41 11.06 -19.30
CA GLN A 381 0.75 11.98 -18.37
C GLN A 381 1.31 13.40 -18.47
N LEU A 382 2.63 13.54 -18.58
CA LEU A 382 3.28 14.84 -18.70
C LEU A 382 2.89 15.57 -20.00
N LYS A 383 2.81 14.85 -21.13
CA LYS A 383 2.29 15.39 -22.40
C LYS A 383 0.85 15.90 -22.25
N GLN A 384 0.02 15.23 -21.45
CA GLN A 384 -1.32 15.71 -21.15
C GLN A 384 -1.30 17.02 -20.36
N HIS A 385 -0.36 17.21 -19.43
CA HIS A 385 -0.18 18.50 -18.76
C HIS A 385 0.25 19.61 -19.72
N PHE A 386 1.12 19.32 -20.69
CA PHE A 386 1.63 20.31 -21.64
C PHE A 386 0.55 20.96 -22.50
N ALA A 387 -0.57 20.27 -22.72
CA ALA A 387 -1.73 20.83 -23.40
C ALA A 387 -2.40 22.00 -22.63
N HIS A 388 -2.15 22.12 -21.33
CA HIS A 388 -2.74 23.12 -20.43
C HIS A 388 -1.70 24.02 -19.77
N MET A 389 -0.45 23.57 -19.64
CA MET A 389 0.67 24.29 -19.04
C MET A 389 1.93 24.02 -19.86
N PRO A 390 2.39 24.97 -20.69
CA PRO A 390 3.57 24.77 -21.52
C PRO A 390 4.82 24.43 -20.68
N PRO A 391 5.63 23.44 -21.09
CA PRO A 391 6.89 23.15 -20.41
C PRO A 391 7.96 24.18 -20.75
N SER A 392 9.04 24.15 -19.97
CA SER A 392 10.30 24.77 -20.37
C SER A 392 10.92 24.05 -21.57
N ASN A 393 11.77 24.76 -22.31
CA ASN A 393 12.52 24.16 -23.42
C ASN A 393 13.41 23.00 -22.95
N GLU A 394 13.98 23.11 -21.74
CA GLU A 394 14.82 22.07 -21.16
C GLU A 394 14.02 20.80 -20.84
N LEU A 395 12.85 20.94 -20.19
CA LEU A 395 11.99 19.79 -19.90
C LEU A 395 11.47 19.15 -21.19
N LEU A 396 11.07 19.95 -22.18
CA LEU A 396 10.64 19.44 -23.47
C LEU A 396 11.75 18.65 -24.19
N SER A 397 12.98 19.19 -24.17
CA SER A 397 14.15 18.52 -24.75
C SER A 397 14.45 17.19 -24.05
N LEU A 398 14.39 17.17 -22.71
CA LEU A 398 14.57 15.95 -21.92
C LEU A 398 13.56 14.87 -22.34
N ILE A 399 12.27 15.22 -22.37
CA ILE A 399 11.20 14.26 -22.69
C ILE A 399 11.32 13.71 -24.11
N ASN A 400 11.69 14.54 -25.08
CA ASN A 400 11.89 14.08 -26.45
C ASN A 400 13.07 13.10 -26.55
N SER A 401 14.17 13.35 -25.82
CA SER A 401 15.36 12.48 -25.83
C SER A 401 15.14 11.07 -25.24
N VAL A 402 14.13 10.91 -24.39
CA VAL A 402 13.78 9.61 -23.77
C VAL A 402 12.72 8.86 -24.59
N ALA A 403 12.00 9.58 -25.45
CA ALA A 403 10.95 9.01 -26.31
C ALA A 403 11.48 8.49 -27.66
N GLU A 404 12.68 8.92 -28.06
CA GLU A 404 13.48 8.39 -29.18
C GLU A 404 14.30 7.17 -28.73
#